data_AF-A0A6B1E3K2-F1
#
_entry.id   AF-A0A6B1E3K2-F1
#
_cell.length_a   1.000
_cell.length_b   1.000
_cell.length_c   1.000
_cell.angle_alpha   90.00
_cell.angle_beta   90.00
_cell.angle_gamma   90.00
#
_symmetry.space_group_name_H-M   'P 1'
#
loop_
_entity.id
_entity.type
_entity.pdbx_description
1 polymer ?
#
loop_
_entity_poly.entity_id
_entity_poly.type
_entity_poly.pdbx_seq_one_letter_code
_entity_poly.pdbx_strand_id
1 'polypeptide(L)'
;MYGTGLAKGLLLTLRHFVDSYIDDIRYGFRKYSHSVDNFGVRQGTQTKGVITVQYPDEKVAVPERFRFVPFLIIEDEDHPTRAGKDWCTSCGICAKVCPPQCIWIVRGNDPVTGRPVPEPEAFFIDIDICMNCGYCAEYCPFDAIKMDHDYELASYDRTTHHIHDKDRLSKPNSYWRSIAPTRAYEEMLSRGTWEHKDAAKEARRGQTSSRPSAPRPAAQAAPAPAQPAAQATPAPAASAGGATPWSEDDAKREERRRKALERKARRAAKRGG
;
A
#
# COMPACT_ATOMS: atom_id res chain seq x y z
N MET A 1 19.47 21.13 49.26
CA MET A 1 19.10 19.83 48.65
C MET A 1 18.31 20.00 47.34
N TYR A 2 18.71 20.87 46.41
CA TYR A 2 17.96 21.12 45.16
C TYR A 2 18.77 20.98 43.85
N GLY A 3 20.07 20.65 43.92
CA GLY A 3 20.95 20.64 42.73
C GLY A 3 21.26 19.27 42.12
N THR A 4 21.31 18.20 42.93
CA THR A 4 21.72 16.87 42.45
C THR A 4 20.66 16.21 41.56
N GLY A 5 19.38 16.51 41.77
CA GLY A 5 18.30 16.04 40.89
C GLY A 5 18.35 16.68 39.50
N LEU A 6 18.62 17.98 39.43
CA LEU A 6 18.73 18.73 38.17
C LEU A 6 19.92 18.24 37.34
N ALA A 7 21.09 18.05 37.98
CA ALA A 7 22.28 17.54 37.32
C ALA A 7 22.10 16.11 36.78
N LYS A 8 21.42 15.24 37.55
CA LYS A 8 21.08 13.89 37.09
C LYS A 8 20.12 13.91 35.89
N GLY A 9 19.13 14.80 35.91
CA GLY A 9 18.22 15.00 34.79
C GLY A 9 18.95 15.45 33.53
N LEU A 10 19.81 16.48 33.64
CA LEU A 10 20.59 17.01 32.53
C LEU A 10 21.60 15.99 31.98
N LEU A 11 22.21 15.18 32.85
CA LEU A 11 23.12 14.13 32.43
C LEU A 11 22.39 13.01 31.67
N LEU A 12 21.19 12.65 32.12
CA LEU A 12 20.37 11.65 31.44
C LEU A 12 19.93 12.14 30.05
N THR A 13 19.51 13.40 29.92
CA THR A 13 19.16 13.98 28.62
C THR A 13 20.37 14.07 27.69
N LEU A 14 21.54 14.49 28.19
CA LEU A 14 22.77 14.52 27.42
C LEU A 14 23.19 13.11 26.95
N ARG A 15 23.05 12.10 27.82
CA ARG A 15 23.32 10.71 27.44
C ARG A 15 22.41 10.25 26.30
N HIS A 16 21.11 10.46 26.41
CA HIS A 16 20.17 10.08 25.34
C HIS A 16 20.42 10.84 24.04
N PHE A 17 20.81 12.11 24.13
CA PHE A 17 21.22 12.91 22.97
C PHE A 17 22.45 12.28 22.29
N VAL A 18 23.52 12.01 23.03
CA VAL A 18 24.75 11.42 22.51
C VAL A 18 24.50 10.01 21.94
N ASP A 19 23.76 9.17 22.67
CA ASP A 19 23.42 7.80 22.23
C ASP A 19 22.65 7.81 20.89
N SER A 20 21.81 8.82 20.65
CA SER A 20 21.07 8.98 19.39
C SER A 20 22.00 9.26 18.20
N TYR A 21 22.93 10.21 18.35
CA TYR A 21 23.88 10.54 17.27
C TYR A 21 24.89 9.41 17.02
N ILE A 22 25.32 8.69 18.06
CA ILE A 22 26.19 7.52 17.91
C ILE A 22 25.48 6.41 17.13
N ASP A 23 24.20 6.18 17.38
CA ASP A 23 23.41 5.19 16.64
C ASP A 23 23.30 5.54 15.15
N ASP A 24 23.03 6.81 14.85
CA ASP A 24 22.94 7.30 13.47
C ASP A 24 24.28 7.18 12.72
N ILE A 25 25.39 7.46 13.39
CA ILE A 25 26.74 7.26 12.84
C ILE A 25 27.04 5.77 12.63
N ARG A 26 26.64 4.89 13.56
CA ARG A 26 26.86 3.44 13.45
C ARG A 26 26.11 2.82 12.26
N TYR A 27 24.90 3.29 12.00
CA TYR A 27 24.13 2.91 10.81
C TYR A 27 24.55 3.69 9.56
N GLY A 28 25.56 4.56 9.64
CA GLY A 28 26.06 5.35 8.50
C GLY A 28 24.99 6.22 7.87
N PHE A 29 24.05 6.76 8.67
CA PHE A 29 22.83 7.42 8.22
C PHE A 29 21.90 6.58 7.33
N ARG A 30 22.23 5.30 7.06
CA ARG A 30 21.43 4.38 6.23
C ARG A 30 20.14 3.93 6.92
N LYS A 31 20.03 4.12 8.24
CA LYS A 31 18.80 3.91 9.01
C LYS A 31 17.60 4.70 8.46
N TYR A 32 17.88 5.85 7.84
CA TYR A 32 16.90 6.72 7.19
C TYR A 32 16.80 6.49 5.67
N SER A 33 17.37 5.40 5.15
CA SER A 33 17.22 5.04 3.74
C SER A 33 15.88 4.35 3.47
N HIS A 34 15.30 4.60 2.31
CA HIS A 34 14.03 4.00 1.85
C HIS A 34 14.15 2.52 1.43
N SER A 35 14.99 1.73 2.10
CA SER A 35 15.12 0.30 1.81
C SER A 35 14.17 -0.52 2.70
N VAL A 36 13.51 -1.51 2.10
CA VAL A 36 12.57 -2.41 2.78
C VAL A 36 13.27 -3.18 3.91
N ASP A 37 14.56 -3.45 3.76
CA ASP A 37 15.40 -4.16 4.74
C ASP A 37 15.52 -3.40 6.08
N ASN A 38 15.41 -2.06 6.06
CA ASN A 38 15.49 -1.23 7.26
C ASN A 38 14.15 -1.07 7.99
N PHE A 39 13.04 -1.59 7.43
CA PHE A 39 11.72 -1.56 8.05
C PHE A 39 11.73 -2.18 9.45
N GLY A 40 12.31 -3.38 9.58
CA GLY A 40 12.33 -4.12 10.86
C GLY A 40 13.20 -3.48 11.93
N VAL A 41 14.23 -2.73 11.53
CA VAL A 41 15.12 -2.02 12.45
C VAL A 41 14.52 -0.69 12.87
N ARG A 42 13.85 0.03 11.97
CA ARG A 42 13.32 1.37 12.25
C ARG A 42 11.99 1.33 13.00
N GLN A 43 11.09 0.42 12.61
CA GLN A 43 9.76 0.25 13.23
C GLN A 43 9.76 -0.81 14.33
N GLY A 44 10.92 -1.41 14.62
CA GLY A 44 11.06 -2.43 15.65
C GLY A 44 10.90 -1.87 17.07
N THR A 45 10.62 -2.76 18.01
CA THR A 45 10.58 -2.41 19.45
C THR A 45 11.96 -2.10 20.02
N GLN A 46 13.02 -2.54 19.34
CA GLN A 46 14.41 -2.38 19.76
C GLN A 46 15.07 -1.13 19.17
N THR A 47 14.32 -0.28 18.45
CA THR A 47 14.83 0.97 17.88
C THR A 47 15.33 1.89 18.99
N LYS A 48 16.57 2.36 18.84
CA LYS A 48 17.18 3.37 19.73
C LYS A 48 17.37 4.67 18.97
N GLY A 49 17.51 5.79 19.67
CA GLY A 49 17.71 7.10 19.05
C GLY A 49 16.41 7.77 18.57
N VAL A 50 16.52 8.60 17.53
CA VAL A 50 15.39 9.36 16.98
C VAL A 50 14.47 8.42 16.19
N ILE A 51 13.20 8.33 16.61
CA ILE A 51 12.18 7.45 16.01
C ILE A 51 11.34 8.21 14.97
N THR A 52 11.31 9.54 15.05
CA THR A 52 10.47 10.39 14.18
C THR A 52 10.90 10.30 12.72
N VAL A 53 9.92 10.35 11.82
CA VAL A 53 10.11 10.39 10.37
C VAL A 53 9.74 11.79 9.88
N GLN A 54 10.57 12.38 9.01
CA GLN A 54 10.30 13.71 8.44
C GLN A 54 9.36 13.59 7.23
N TYR A 55 8.07 13.43 7.49
CA TYR A 55 7.04 13.47 6.45
C TYR A 55 6.90 14.90 5.89
N PRO A 56 6.81 15.11 4.56
CA PRO A 56 6.56 14.13 3.48
C PRO A 56 7.80 13.62 2.75
N ASP A 57 8.99 14.18 3.01
CA ASP A 57 10.22 13.85 2.28
C ASP A 57 10.67 12.41 2.56
N GLU A 58 10.53 11.98 3.81
CA GLU A 58 10.77 10.61 4.22
C GLU A 58 9.45 9.91 4.56
N LYS A 59 9.28 8.69 4.05
CA LYS A 59 8.10 7.87 4.28
C LYS A 59 8.48 6.57 4.97
N VAL A 60 7.55 6.09 5.77
CA VAL A 60 7.63 4.82 6.46
C VAL A 60 7.38 3.72 5.44
N ALA A 61 8.25 2.71 5.37
CA ALA A 61 8.02 1.58 4.48
C ALA A 61 6.73 0.85 4.88
N VAL A 62 5.92 0.50 3.89
CA VAL A 62 4.61 -0.12 4.06
C VAL A 62 4.78 -1.65 3.98
N PRO A 63 4.18 -2.44 4.89
CA PRO A 63 4.28 -3.88 4.81
C PRO A 63 3.53 -4.43 3.59
N GLU A 64 3.97 -5.57 3.06
CA GLU A 64 3.37 -6.20 1.87
C GLU A 64 1.84 -6.38 1.98
N ARG A 65 1.37 -6.76 3.17
CA ARG A 65 -0.04 -7.04 3.48
C ARG A 65 -0.84 -5.80 3.92
N PHE A 66 -0.31 -4.60 3.72
CA PHE A 66 -1.04 -3.38 4.02
C PHE A 66 -2.34 -3.31 3.22
N ARG A 67 -3.35 -2.69 3.82
CA ARG A 67 -4.70 -2.63 3.29
C ARG A 67 -5.20 -1.19 3.36
N PHE A 68 -5.46 -0.59 2.20
CA PHE A 68 -6.17 0.69 2.13
C PHE A 68 -7.32 0.62 1.13
N VAL A 69 -7.36 1.47 0.10
CA VAL A 69 -8.42 1.45 -0.91
C VAL A 69 -8.17 0.28 -1.85
N PRO A 70 -9.18 -0.53 -2.18
CA PRO A 70 -8.99 -1.60 -3.15
C PRO A 70 -8.91 -1.06 -4.59
N PHE A 71 -8.19 -1.77 -5.45
CA PHE A 71 -8.04 -1.48 -6.88
C PHE A 71 -8.37 -2.72 -7.72
N LEU A 72 -8.67 -2.53 -9.00
CA LEU A 72 -8.98 -3.60 -9.95
C LEU A 72 -7.76 -3.92 -10.81
N ILE A 73 -7.49 -5.21 -11.01
CA ILE A 73 -6.40 -5.64 -11.88
C ILE A 73 -6.88 -5.66 -13.33
N ILE A 74 -6.10 -5.01 -14.19
CA ILE A 74 -6.14 -5.17 -15.64
C ILE A 74 -4.92 -5.95 -16.10
N GLU A 75 -5.07 -6.68 -17.20
CA GLU A 75 -3.92 -7.29 -17.86
C GLU A 75 -2.97 -6.24 -18.40
N ASP A 76 -1.67 -6.52 -18.28
CA ASP A 76 -0.64 -5.67 -18.85
C ASP A 76 -0.80 -5.60 -20.39
N GLU A 77 -0.41 -4.47 -20.99
CA GLU A 77 -0.47 -4.25 -22.44
C GLU A 77 0.37 -5.26 -23.24
N ASP A 78 1.42 -5.80 -22.62
CA ASP A 78 2.31 -6.80 -23.23
C ASP A 78 1.68 -8.22 -23.28
N HIS A 79 0.45 -8.40 -22.78
CA HIS A 79 -0.17 -9.73 -22.72
C HIS A 79 -0.60 -10.21 -24.12
N PRO A 80 -0.21 -11.42 -24.55
CA PRO A 80 -0.30 -11.86 -25.95
C PRO A 80 -1.71 -12.05 -26.48
N THR A 81 -2.71 -12.24 -25.61
CA THR A 81 -4.08 -12.61 -26.04
C THR A 81 -5.18 -11.72 -25.46
N ARG A 82 -4.89 -10.93 -24.43
CA ARG A 82 -5.90 -10.23 -23.63
C ARG A 82 -5.37 -8.89 -23.05
N ALA A 83 -4.45 -8.23 -23.75
CA ALA A 83 -3.91 -6.92 -23.40
C ALA A 83 -5.02 -5.92 -23.00
N GLY A 84 -4.82 -5.22 -21.88
CA GLY A 84 -5.72 -4.18 -21.38
C GLY A 84 -7.08 -4.67 -20.87
N LYS A 85 -7.31 -5.99 -20.80
CA LYS A 85 -8.59 -6.56 -20.39
C LYS A 85 -8.71 -6.68 -18.88
N ASP A 86 -9.90 -6.40 -18.35
CA ASP A 86 -10.19 -6.55 -16.92
C ASP A 86 -10.14 -8.02 -16.48
N TRP A 87 -9.63 -8.28 -15.28
CA TRP A 87 -9.79 -9.59 -14.62
C TRP A 87 -11.19 -9.78 -14.02
N CYS A 88 -11.91 -8.68 -13.79
CA CYS A 88 -13.22 -8.70 -13.15
C CYS A 88 -14.26 -9.26 -14.12
N THR A 89 -15.00 -10.28 -13.68
CA THR A 89 -16.09 -10.88 -14.46
C THR A 89 -17.49 -10.43 -14.02
N SER A 90 -17.58 -9.31 -13.28
CA SER A 90 -18.83 -8.74 -12.75
C SER A 90 -19.74 -9.72 -11.98
N CYS A 91 -19.14 -10.72 -11.30
CA CYS A 91 -19.87 -11.75 -10.55
C CYS A 91 -20.71 -11.20 -9.38
N GLY A 92 -20.30 -10.08 -8.77
CA GLY A 92 -21.03 -9.40 -7.68
C GLY A 92 -20.75 -9.92 -6.27
N ILE A 93 -19.87 -10.92 -6.11
CA ILE A 93 -19.54 -11.49 -4.79
C ILE A 93 -18.88 -10.45 -3.88
N CYS A 94 -17.98 -9.64 -4.42
CA CYS A 94 -17.31 -8.57 -3.68
C CYS A 94 -18.29 -7.52 -3.13
N ALA A 95 -19.32 -7.15 -3.88
CA ALA A 95 -20.37 -6.25 -3.41
C ALA A 95 -21.22 -6.90 -2.32
N LYS A 96 -21.54 -8.19 -2.46
CA LYS A 96 -22.33 -8.94 -1.47
C LYS A 96 -21.61 -9.13 -0.14
N VAL A 97 -20.31 -9.38 -0.15
CA VAL A 97 -19.51 -9.62 1.07
C VAL A 97 -19.07 -8.33 1.76
N CYS A 98 -19.15 -7.17 1.07
CA CYS A 98 -18.73 -5.89 1.60
C CYS A 98 -19.61 -5.51 2.82
N PRO A 99 -19.06 -5.45 4.05
CA PRO A 99 -19.87 -5.19 5.24
C PRO A 99 -20.64 -3.87 5.19
N PRO A 100 -20.04 -2.73 4.75
CA PRO A 100 -20.77 -1.47 4.62
C PRO A 100 -21.44 -1.30 3.25
N GLN A 101 -21.40 -2.30 2.36
CA GLN A 101 -22.04 -2.30 1.04
C GLN A 101 -21.66 -1.10 0.15
N CYS A 102 -20.38 -0.71 0.14
CA CYS A 102 -19.89 0.47 -0.60
C CYS A 102 -19.52 0.23 -2.08
N ILE A 103 -19.78 -0.96 -2.62
CA ILE A 103 -19.36 -1.35 -3.97
C ILE A 103 -20.59 -1.46 -4.86
N TRP A 104 -20.60 -0.73 -5.97
CA TRP A 104 -21.65 -0.79 -6.99
C TRP A 104 -21.12 -1.35 -8.30
N ILE A 105 -21.83 -2.33 -8.89
CA ILE A 105 -21.37 -3.05 -10.08
C ILE A 105 -22.51 -3.12 -11.08
N VAL A 106 -22.25 -2.64 -12.30
CA VAL A 106 -23.13 -2.80 -13.46
C VAL A 106 -22.51 -3.86 -14.37
N ARG A 107 -23.26 -4.93 -14.62
CA ARG A 107 -22.83 -6.03 -15.50
C ARG A 107 -22.95 -5.59 -16.95
N GLY A 108 -21.91 -5.79 -17.73
CA GLY A 108 -21.96 -5.56 -19.17
C GLY A 108 -22.82 -6.60 -19.89
N ASN A 109 -23.58 -6.14 -20.87
CA ASN A 109 -24.32 -6.98 -21.80
C ASN A 109 -23.78 -6.75 -23.21
N ASP A 110 -23.77 -7.80 -24.02
CA ASP A 110 -23.41 -7.70 -25.43
C ASP A 110 -24.49 -6.88 -26.15
N PRO A 111 -24.13 -5.75 -26.80
CA PRO A 111 -25.09 -4.88 -27.46
C PRO A 111 -25.81 -5.54 -28.65
N VAL A 112 -25.26 -6.61 -29.22
CA VAL A 112 -25.85 -7.31 -30.38
C VAL A 112 -26.71 -8.48 -29.94
N THR A 113 -26.22 -9.28 -28.99
CA THR A 113 -26.89 -10.52 -28.59
C THR A 113 -27.72 -10.40 -27.31
N GLY A 114 -27.57 -9.30 -26.56
CA GLY A 114 -28.20 -9.09 -25.26
C GLY A 114 -27.72 -10.06 -24.17
N ARG A 115 -26.70 -10.88 -24.46
CA ARG A 115 -26.17 -11.86 -23.51
C ARG A 115 -25.23 -11.19 -22.52
N PRO A 116 -25.18 -11.66 -21.25
CA PRO A 116 -24.25 -11.12 -20.27
C PRO A 116 -22.80 -11.40 -20.69
N VAL A 117 -21.97 -10.37 -20.67
CA VAL A 117 -20.52 -10.44 -20.93
C VAL A 117 -19.80 -10.53 -19.60
N PRO A 118 -18.73 -11.35 -19.48
CA PRO A 118 -17.94 -11.47 -18.25
C PRO A 118 -17.00 -10.26 -18.06
N GLU A 119 -17.53 -9.04 -18.19
CA GLU A 119 -16.84 -7.76 -17.99
C GLU A 119 -17.81 -6.77 -17.29
N PRO A 120 -17.32 -5.93 -16.38
CA PRO A 120 -18.14 -4.85 -15.80
C PRO A 120 -18.23 -3.68 -16.78
N GLU A 121 -19.46 -3.23 -17.04
CA GLU A 121 -19.71 -1.98 -17.77
C GLU A 121 -19.35 -0.78 -16.89
N ALA A 122 -19.76 -0.82 -15.62
CA ALA A 122 -19.39 0.18 -14.64
C ALA A 122 -19.09 -0.48 -13.29
N PHE A 123 -18.12 0.07 -12.58
CA PHE A 123 -17.70 -0.38 -11.26
C PHE A 123 -17.37 0.85 -10.43
N PHE A 124 -18.01 0.98 -9.26
CA PHE A 124 -17.80 2.11 -8.38
C PHE A 124 -17.50 1.63 -6.97
N ILE A 125 -16.58 2.31 -6.29
CA ILE A 125 -16.34 2.15 -4.86
C ILE A 125 -16.41 3.51 -4.19
N ASP A 126 -17.28 3.61 -3.19
CA ASP A 126 -17.29 4.77 -2.29
C ASP A 126 -16.24 4.57 -1.19
N ILE A 127 -15.15 5.35 -1.24
CA ILE A 127 -14.05 5.21 -0.28
C ILE A 127 -14.37 5.81 1.09
N ASP A 128 -15.36 6.73 1.19
CA ASP A 128 -15.78 7.30 2.48
C ASP A 128 -16.53 6.28 3.33
N ILE A 129 -17.25 5.37 2.68
CA ILE A 129 -18.03 4.31 3.33
C ILE A 129 -17.17 3.05 3.52
N CYS A 130 -16.13 2.87 2.70
CA CYS A 130 -15.22 1.74 2.78
C CYS A 130 -14.49 1.72 4.14
N MET A 131 -14.51 0.57 4.82
CA MET A 131 -13.79 0.36 6.08
C MET A 131 -12.44 -0.36 5.90
N ASN A 132 -11.95 -0.47 4.65
CA ASN A 132 -10.65 -1.04 4.28
C ASN A 132 -10.37 -2.48 4.83
N CYS A 133 -11.42 -3.26 5.08
CA CYS A 133 -11.31 -4.59 5.69
C CYS A 133 -10.62 -5.64 4.80
N GLY A 134 -10.69 -5.49 3.47
CA GLY A 134 -10.09 -6.42 2.51
C GLY A 134 -10.90 -7.66 2.16
N TYR A 135 -12.15 -7.79 2.64
CA TYR A 135 -13.00 -8.94 2.29
C TYR A 135 -13.30 -9.03 0.80
N CYS A 136 -13.42 -7.90 0.11
CA CYS A 136 -13.59 -7.92 -1.34
C CYS A 136 -12.42 -8.62 -2.06
N ALA A 137 -11.19 -8.43 -1.59
CA ALA A 137 -9.98 -9.03 -2.17
C ALA A 137 -9.81 -10.51 -1.80
N GLU A 138 -10.26 -10.92 -0.61
CA GLU A 138 -10.14 -12.32 -0.15
C GLU A 138 -11.25 -13.23 -0.73
N TYR A 139 -12.45 -12.69 -0.95
CA TYR A 139 -13.58 -13.46 -1.48
C TYR A 139 -13.72 -13.39 -3.00
N CYS A 140 -12.85 -12.67 -3.70
CA CYS A 140 -12.90 -12.61 -5.15
C CYS A 140 -12.43 -13.95 -5.75
N PRO A 141 -13.29 -14.74 -6.41
CA PRO A 141 -12.89 -16.04 -6.95
C PRO A 141 -11.93 -15.91 -8.15
N PHE A 142 -11.85 -14.72 -8.74
CA PHE A 142 -10.99 -14.41 -9.88
C PHE A 142 -9.85 -13.47 -9.52
N ASP A 143 -9.60 -13.22 -8.22
CA ASP A 143 -8.59 -12.27 -7.70
C ASP A 143 -8.54 -10.92 -8.44
N ALA A 144 -9.66 -10.46 -8.97
CA ALA A 144 -9.71 -9.28 -9.82
C ALA A 144 -9.57 -7.97 -9.03
N ILE A 145 -9.84 -8.00 -7.72
CA ILE A 145 -9.76 -6.85 -6.83
C ILE A 145 -8.70 -7.13 -5.75
N LYS A 146 -7.78 -6.19 -5.55
CA LYS A 146 -6.70 -6.27 -4.57
C LYS A 146 -6.66 -5.03 -3.70
N MET A 147 -5.98 -5.12 -2.57
CA MET A 147 -5.82 -4.00 -1.65
C MET A 147 -4.60 -3.18 -2.04
N ASP A 148 -4.76 -1.86 -2.14
CA ASP A 148 -3.70 -0.95 -2.52
C ASP A 148 -2.87 -0.47 -1.32
N HIS A 149 -1.70 0.09 -1.63
CA HIS A 149 -0.81 0.79 -0.69
C HIS A 149 -0.89 2.31 -0.81
N ASP A 150 -1.66 2.84 -1.76
CA ASP A 150 -1.92 4.27 -1.83
C ASP A 150 -2.86 4.72 -0.70
N TYR A 151 -2.31 5.43 0.30
CA TYR A 151 -3.04 5.92 1.47
C TYR A 151 -3.23 7.45 1.49
N GLU A 152 -2.65 8.19 0.54
CA GLU A 152 -2.63 9.66 0.53
C GLU A 152 -3.77 10.22 -0.35
N LEU A 153 -5.01 9.83 -0.02
CA LEU A 153 -6.20 10.13 -0.85
C LEU A 153 -7.06 11.30 -0.35
N ALA A 154 -6.55 12.11 0.58
CA ALA A 154 -7.32 13.22 1.15
C ALA A 154 -7.74 14.24 0.09
N SER A 155 -9.05 14.52 0.00
CA SER A 155 -9.64 15.52 -0.89
C SER A 155 -10.63 16.41 -0.12
N TYR A 156 -10.87 17.60 -0.65
CA TYR A 156 -11.90 18.53 -0.13
C TYR A 156 -13.31 18.21 -0.62
N ASP A 157 -13.42 17.52 -1.76
CA ASP A 157 -14.70 17.13 -2.34
C ASP A 157 -14.93 15.62 -2.22
N ARG A 158 -16.15 15.27 -1.81
CA ARG A 158 -16.61 13.89 -1.66
C ARG A 158 -16.98 13.27 -3.00
N THR A 159 -17.88 13.90 -3.73
CA THR A 159 -18.56 13.24 -4.87
C THR A 159 -17.62 12.98 -6.05
N THR A 160 -16.72 13.90 -6.35
CA THR A 160 -15.83 13.82 -7.53
C THR A 160 -14.59 12.97 -7.24
N HIS A 161 -14.10 13.03 -6.00
CA HIS A 161 -12.79 12.47 -5.67
C HIS A 161 -12.85 11.22 -4.78
N HIS A 162 -13.90 11.01 -4.00
CA HIS A 162 -14.03 9.85 -3.09
C HIS A 162 -14.92 8.74 -3.63
N ILE A 163 -15.70 9.01 -4.69
CA ILE A 163 -16.32 7.94 -5.48
C ILE A 163 -15.32 7.56 -6.57
N HIS A 164 -14.79 6.34 -6.51
CA HIS A 164 -13.83 5.85 -7.48
C HIS A 164 -14.53 5.03 -8.55
N ASP A 165 -14.43 5.51 -9.79
CA ASP A 165 -14.93 4.82 -10.97
C ASP A 165 -13.95 3.72 -11.41
N LYS A 166 -14.41 2.84 -12.29
CA LYS A 166 -13.65 1.71 -12.83
C LYS A 166 -12.28 2.14 -13.35
N ASP A 167 -12.22 3.21 -14.13
CA ASP A 167 -10.98 3.69 -14.76
C ASP A 167 -9.95 4.19 -13.74
N ARG A 168 -10.42 4.72 -12.60
CA ARG A 168 -9.54 5.15 -11.51
C ARG A 168 -9.05 3.98 -10.67
N LEU A 169 -9.87 2.93 -10.57
CA LEU A 169 -9.55 1.71 -9.84
C LEU A 169 -8.67 0.76 -10.66
N SER A 170 -8.72 0.82 -11.99
CA SER A 170 -7.96 -0.08 -12.86
C SER A 170 -6.46 0.20 -12.78
N LYS A 171 -5.70 -0.80 -12.37
CA LYS A 171 -4.23 -0.78 -12.37
C LYS A 171 -3.66 -2.07 -12.96
N PRO A 172 -2.53 -2.01 -13.68
CA PRO A 172 -1.97 -3.16 -14.35
C PRO A 172 -1.43 -4.20 -13.36
N ASN A 173 -1.37 -5.46 -13.78
CA ASN A 173 -0.85 -6.55 -12.94
C ASN A 173 0.64 -6.37 -12.56
N SER A 174 1.44 -5.73 -13.41
CA SER A 174 2.80 -5.28 -13.07
C SER A 174 2.87 -4.40 -11.81
N TYR A 175 1.87 -3.53 -11.60
CA TYR A 175 1.76 -2.71 -10.40
C TYR A 175 1.54 -3.58 -9.16
N TRP A 176 0.66 -4.59 -9.23
CA TRP A 176 0.41 -5.51 -8.12
C TRP A 176 1.68 -6.25 -7.70
N ARG A 177 2.50 -6.69 -8.66
CA ARG A 177 3.81 -7.31 -8.39
C ARG A 177 4.79 -6.39 -7.69
N SER A 178 4.75 -5.09 -7.99
CA SER A 178 5.62 -4.11 -7.34
C SER A 178 5.29 -3.93 -5.85
N ILE A 179 4.00 -4.03 -5.51
CA ILE A 179 3.48 -3.81 -4.15
C ILE A 179 3.62 -5.07 -3.29
N ALA A 180 3.25 -6.22 -3.87
CA ALA A 180 3.17 -7.48 -3.16
C ALA A 180 3.88 -8.61 -3.93
N PRO A 181 5.23 -8.60 -3.99
CA PRO A 181 5.98 -9.52 -4.84
C PRO A 181 5.82 -10.98 -4.41
N THR A 182 5.80 -11.26 -3.10
CA THR A 182 5.67 -12.62 -2.55
C THR A 182 4.29 -13.18 -2.88
N ARG A 183 3.25 -12.41 -2.54
CA ARG A 183 1.86 -12.83 -2.74
C ARG A 183 1.51 -12.91 -4.23
N ALA A 184 1.94 -11.94 -5.03
CA ALA A 184 1.72 -11.97 -6.48
C ALA A 184 2.39 -13.19 -7.11
N TYR A 185 3.57 -13.59 -6.64
CA TYR A 185 4.24 -14.81 -7.10
C TYR A 185 3.48 -16.09 -6.75
N GLU A 186 2.98 -16.21 -5.51
CA GLU A 186 2.14 -17.33 -5.08
C GLU A 186 0.83 -17.42 -5.88
N GLU A 187 0.16 -16.28 -6.07
CA GLU A 187 -1.08 -16.18 -6.85
C GLU A 187 -0.82 -16.54 -8.32
N MET A 188 0.28 -16.04 -8.89
CA MET A 188 0.73 -16.43 -10.22
C MET A 188 0.87 -17.95 -10.28
N LEU A 189 1.64 -18.58 -9.38
CA LEU A 189 1.86 -20.05 -9.34
C LEU A 189 0.55 -20.83 -9.30
N SER A 190 -0.39 -20.41 -8.47
CA SER A 190 -1.70 -21.06 -8.33
C SER A 190 -2.54 -21.00 -9.61
N ARG A 191 -2.42 -19.90 -10.37
CA ARG A 191 -3.18 -19.65 -11.60
C ARG A 191 -2.61 -20.34 -12.82
N GLY A 192 -1.38 -20.84 -12.76
CA GLY A 192 -0.72 -21.47 -13.90
C GLY A 192 -0.62 -20.56 -15.13
N THR A 193 -0.43 -19.25 -14.93
CA THR A 193 -0.32 -18.23 -15.99
C THR A 193 0.76 -18.51 -17.05
N TRP A 194 0.59 -17.91 -18.23
CA TRP A 194 1.53 -18.02 -19.37
C TRP A 194 2.95 -17.57 -19.01
N GLU A 195 3.09 -16.65 -18.06
CA GLU A 195 4.37 -16.16 -17.52
C GLU A 195 5.15 -17.24 -16.78
N HIS A 196 4.52 -18.31 -16.28
CA HIS A 196 5.27 -19.47 -15.76
C HIS A 196 6.03 -20.21 -16.82
N LYS A 197 5.65 -20.13 -18.11
CA LYS A 197 6.49 -20.72 -19.15
C LYS A 197 7.83 -20.01 -19.22
N ASP A 198 7.85 -18.68 -19.04
CA ASP A 198 9.07 -17.88 -19.06
C ASP A 198 9.80 -17.89 -17.72
N ALA A 199 9.08 -17.74 -16.59
CA ALA A 199 9.65 -17.83 -15.25
C ALA A 199 10.12 -19.25 -14.89
N ALA A 200 9.44 -20.32 -15.32
CA ALA A 200 9.95 -21.69 -15.17
C ALA A 200 11.10 -21.99 -16.13
N LYS A 201 11.20 -21.31 -17.28
CA LYS A 201 12.34 -21.39 -18.20
C LYS A 201 13.55 -20.63 -17.67
N GLU A 202 13.34 -19.51 -16.99
CA GLU A 202 14.36 -18.76 -16.24
C GLU A 202 14.80 -19.51 -14.99
N ALA A 203 13.87 -20.09 -14.22
CA ALA A 203 14.19 -20.97 -13.08
C ALA A 203 14.93 -22.25 -13.53
N ARG A 204 14.57 -22.84 -14.67
CA ARG A 204 15.32 -23.97 -15.27
C ARG A 204 16.73 -23.55 -15.73
N ARG A 205 16.90 -22.32 -16.24
CA ARG A 205 18.22 -21.75 -16.59
C ARG A 205 19.07 -21.42 -15.35
N GLY A 206 18.44 -21.02 -14.24
CA GLY A 206 19.12 -20.78 -12.96
C GLY A 206 19.48 -22.04 -12.19
N GLN A 207 18.70 -23.13 -12.34
CA GLN A 207 18.93 -24.39 -11.64
C GLN A 207 20.01 -25.28 -12.27
N THR A 208 20.46 -24.99 -13.49
CA THR A 208 21.61 -25.69 -14.10
C THR A 208 22.96 -25.28 -13.51
N SER A 209 23.04 -24.27 -12.65
CA SER A 209 24.32 -23.79 -12.08
C SER A 209 24.50 -23.97 -10.57
N SER A 210 23.51 -24.49 -9.83
CA SER A 210 23.71 -24.76 -8.39
C SER A 210 22.75 -25.81 -7.84
N ARG A 211 23.23 -27.06 -7.74
CA ARG A 211 22.58 -28.10 -6.93
C ARG A 211 23.53 -28.58 -5.84
N PRO A 212 23.37 -28.13 -4.59
CA PRO A 212 23.87 -28.84 -3.41
C PRO A 212 22.79 -29.80 -2.88
N SER A 213 23.22 -30.99 -2.51
CA SER A 213 22.44 -32.11 -1.95
C SER A 213 21.78 -31.77 -0.60
N ALA A 214 20.48 -32.05 -0.48
CA ALA A 214 19.71 -31.87 0.74
C ALA A 214 20.03 -32.95 1.80
N PRO A 215 20.21 -32.59 3.09
CA PRO A 215 20.06 -33.52 4.20
C PRO A 215 18.60 -33.60 4.67
N ARG A 216 18.23 -34.80 5.13
CA ARG A 216 16.90 -35.29 5.51
C ARG A 216 16.38 -34.65 6.81
N PRO A 217 15.09 -34.28 6.94
CA PRO A 217 14.60 -33.51 8.08
C PRO A 217 14.41 -34.34 9.35
N ALA A 218 14.85 -33.78 10.48
CA ALA A 218 14.59 -34.26 11.84
C ALA A 218 13.23 -33.72 12.35
N ALA A 219 12.60 -34.52 13.22
CA ALA A 219 11.24 -34.38 13.72
C ALA A 219 10.98 -33.07 14.49
N GLN A 220 9.76 -32.54 14.34
CA GLN A 220 9.23 -31.34 14.97
C GLN A 220 8.93 -31.56 16.46
N ALA A 221 9.32 -30.61 17.31
CA ALA A 221 8.87 -30.51 18.70
C ALA A 221 7.65 -29.58 18.80
N ALA A 222 6.67 -29.97 19.61
CA ALA A 222 5.38 -29.30 19.79
C ALA A 222 5.48 -27.95 20.55
N PRO A 223 4.57 -26.99 20.31
CA PRO A 223 4.58 -25.68 20.97
C PRO A 223 3.98 -25.71 22.39
N ALA A 224 4.54 -24.89 23.29
CA ALA A 224 4.09 -24.68 24.66
C ALA A 224 2.87 -23.72 24.74
N PRO A 225 2.01 -23.82 25.78
CA PRO A 225 0.73 -23.11 25.84
C PRO A 225 0.84 -21.63 26.24
N ALA A 226 -0.10 -20.84 25.72
CA ALA A 226 -0.21 -19.39 25.90
C ALA A 226 -0.74 -18.97 27.29
N GLN A 227 -0.30 -17.81 27.78
CA GLN A 227 -0.79 -17.17 29.01
C GLN A 227 -1.92 -16.16 28.72
N PRO A 228 -2.84 -15.89 29.66
CA PRO A 228 -4.05 -15.09 29.43
C PRO A 228 -3.81 -13.57 29.48
N ALA A 229 -4.60 -12.85 28.69
CA ALA A 229 -4.59 -11.40 28.56
C ALA A 229 -5.10 -10.65 29.81
N ALA A 230 -4.40 -9.57 30.19
CA ALA A 230 -4.82 -8.63 31.22
C ALA A 230 -5.68 -7.50 30.61
N GLN A 231 -6.73 -7.12 31.35
CA GLN A 231 -7.79 -6.18 30.96
C GLN A 231 -7.31 -4.72 31.00
N ALA A 232 -7.73 -3.91 30.02
CA ALA A 232 -7.47 -2.47 29.96
C ALA A 232 -8.70 -1.67 30.39
N THR A 233 -8.50 -0.72 31.30
CA THR A 233 -9.48 0.32 31.71
C THR A 233 -9.49 1.51 30.74
N PRO A 234 -10.63 2.22 30.59
CA PRO A 234 -10.79 3.29 29.60
C PRO A 234 -10.14 4.63 30.02
N ALA A 235 -9.61 5.35 29.04
CA ALA A 235 -9.07 6.71 29.19
C ALA A 235 -10.16 7.79 29.03
N PRO A 236 -10.05 8.97 29.69
CA PRO A 236 -11.06 10.02 29.63
C PRO A 236 -10.93 10.92 28.39
N ALA A 237 -12.06 11.53 28.02
CA ALA A 237 -12.25 12.39 26.85
C ALA A 237 -11.49 13.73 26.94
N ALA A 238 -10.90 14.15 25.82
CA ALA A 238 -10.32 15.48 25.64
C ALA A 238 -11.19 16.32 24.69
N SER A 239 -11.42 17.56 25.10
CA SER A 239 -12.33 18.55 24.54
C SER A 239 -11.86 19.22 23.24
N ALA A 240 -12.84 19.64 22.45
CA ALA A 240 -12.72 20.37 21.19
C ALA A 240 -11.97 21.71 21.31
N GLY A 241 -11.03 21.95 20.39
CA GLY A 241 -10.44 23.25 20.08
C GLY A 241 -10.59 23.52 18.58
N GLY A 242 -11.28 24.61 18.22
CA GLY A 242 -11.74 24.92 16.87
C GLY A 242 -10.62 25.24 15.87
N ALA A 243 -10.79 24.73 14.64
CA ALA A 243 -9.97 25.06 13.49
C ALA A 243 -10.41 26.39 12.85
N THR A 244 -9.48 27.29 12.59
CA THR A 244 -9.72 28.46 11.72
C THR A 244 -9.62 28.05 10.24
N PRO A 245 -10.45 28.62 9.34
CA PRO A 245 -10.41 28.28 7.92
C PRO A 245 -9.16 28.81 7.22
N TRP A 246 -8.76 28.08 6.18
CA TRP A 246 -7.74 28.41 5.18
C TRP A 246 -7.68 29.89 4.80
N SER A 247 -6.47 30.47 4.81
CA SER A 247 -6.27 31.89 4.50
C SER A 247 -6.30 32.14 2.98
N GLU A 248 -6.76 33.31 2.56
CA GLU A 248 -6.75 33.76 1.15
C GLU A 248 -5.35 33.75 0.52
N ASP A 249 -4.29 33.75 1.34
CA ASP A 249 -2.91 33.74 0.87
C ASP A 249 -2.45 32.36 0.40
N ASP A 250 -3.07 31.29 0.90
CA ASP A 250 -2.80 29.92 0.46
C ASP A 250 -3.40 29.65 -0.93
N ALA A 251 -4.63 30.13 -1.17
CA ALA A 251 -5.27 30.09 -2.48
C ALA A 251 -4.47 30.86 -3.56
N LYS A 252 -3.94 32.03 -3.20
CA LYS A 252 -3.07 32.83 -4.11
C LYS A 252 -1.75 32.13 -4.43
N ARG A 253 -1.26 31.25 -3.55
CA ARG A 253 0.01 30.53 -3.73
C ARG A 253 -0.18 29.33 -4.68
N GLU A 254 -1.30 28.63 -4.57
CA GLU A 254 -1.67 27.55 -5.50
C GLU A 254 -1.94 28.07 -6.92
N GLU A 255 -2.63 29.20 -7.05
CA GLU A 255 -2.91 29.77 -8.36
C GLU A 255 -1.62 30.15 -9.11
N ARG A 256 -0.62 30.70 -8.39
CA ARG A 256 0.71 30.98 -8.97
C ARG A 256 1.43 29.70 -9.39
N ARG A 257 1.32 28.63 -8.61
CA ARG A 257 1.93 27.33 -8.91
C ARG A 257 1.31 26.70 -10.17
N ARG A 258 -0.02 26.77 -10.31
CA ARG A 258 -0.75 26.33 -11.50
C ARG A 258 -0.32 27.09 -12.75
N LYS A 259 -0.29 28.42 -12.70
CA LYS A 259 0.15 29.27 -13.83
C LYS A 259 1.61 29.01 -14.22
N ALA A 260 2.48 28.69 -13.25
CA ALA A 260 3.87 28.33 -13.53
C ALA A 260 4.01 26.98 -14.25
N LEU A 261 3.21 25.98 -13.85
CA LEU A 261 3.18 24.66 -14.49
C LEU A 261 2.63 24.74 -15.93
N GLU A 262 1.56 25.50 -16.16
CA GLU A 262 1.02 25.74 -17.51
C GLU A 262 2.04 26.44 -18.43
N ARG A 263 2.79 27.43 -17.91
CA ARG A 263 3.88 28.07 -18.67
C ARG A 263 4.99 27.08 -19.01
N LYS A 264 5.30 26.16 -18.10
CA LYS A 264 6.33 25.14 -18.30
C LYS A 264 5.89 24.11 -19.35
N ALA A 265 4.63 23.67 -19.29
CA ALA A 265 4.02 22.79 -20.29
C ALA A 265 3.99 23.43 -21.68
N ARG A 266 3.59 24.70 -21.79
CA ARG A 266 3.62 25.44 -23.08
C ARG A 266 5.03 25.60 -23.64
N ARG A 267 6.05 25.77 -22.79
CA ARG A 267 7.46 25.84 -23.20
C ARG A 267 8.02 24.48 -23.64
N ALA A 268 7.58 23.40 -23.00
CA ALA A 268 7.94 22.04 -23.40
C ALA A 268 7.34 21.69 -24.76
N ALA A 269 6.05 22.00 -24.98
CA ALA A 269 5.38 21.78 -26.27
C ALA A 269 6.03 22.55 -27.44
N LYS A 270 6.55 23.76 -27.20
CA LYS A 270 7.27 24.55 -28.22
C LYS A 270 8.71 24.09 -28.50
N ARG A 271 9.27 23.19 -27.68
CA ARG A 271 10.64 22.66 -27.84
C ARG A 271 10.67 21.26 -28.47
N GLY A 272 9.51 20.63 -28.66
CA GLY A 272 9.36 19.27 -29.18
C GLY A 272 8.73 19.19 -30.56
N GLY A 273 8.67 20.29 -31.31
CA GLY A 273 8.31 20.35 -32.74
C GLY A 273 9.34 21.18 -33.47
#